data_AF-A0A914KX65-F1
#
_entry.id   AF-A0A914KX65-F1
#
_cell.length_a   1.000
_cell.length_b   1.000
_cell.length_c   1.000
_cell.angle_alpha   90.00
_cell.angle_beta   90.00
_cell.angle_gamma   90.00
#
_symmetry.space_group_name_H-M   'P 1'
#
loop_
_entity.id
_entity.type
_entity.pdbx_description
1 polymer ?
#
loop_
_entity_poly.entity_id
_entity_poly.type
_entity_poly.pdbx_seq_one_letter_code
_entity_poly.pdbx_strand_id
1 'polypeptide(L)'
;MFYLAFENSVCKNYITEKFWYLKHLIVPIVLSRRVFKQTKIPDNVYIAVDDFNNVEELAEYLLYLQKNKTAYLKYFEWTKTYRKTTYRQSYYKYSPLGRQSYINALNPSYAPAYNPICNLCELAHKQHKKQQRHIIRNIWNYWISKHICIDNWSDIWLKGNLEKVYKRSKWQ
;
A
#
# COMPACT_ATOMS: atom_id res chain seq x y z
N MET A 1 12.82 -4.34 -10.31
CA MET A 1 12.80 -5.42 -9.32
C MET A 1 11.43 -5.45 -8.69
N PHE A 2 10.85 -6.64 -8.56
CA PHE A 2 9.50 -6.83 -8.02
C PHE A 2 9.56 -7.65 -6.74
N TYR A 3 8.57 -7.51 -5.87
CA TYR A 3 8.43 -8.29 -4.63
C TYR A 3 6.99 -8.78 -4.48
N LEU A 4 6.80 -10.08 -4.24
CA LEU A 4 5.47 -10.64 -3.98
C LEU A 4 5.04 -10.30 -2.54
N ALA A 5 4.25 -9.25 -2.40
CA ALA A 5 3.67 -8.80 -1.13
C ALA A 5 2.31 -9.46 -0.90
N PHE A 6 2.26 -10.79 -0.96
CA PHE A 6 1.01 -11.55 -0.82
C PHE A 6 0.62 -11.71 0.64
N GLU A 7 -0.61 -11.33 0.95
CA GLU A 7 -1.21 -11.65 2.23
C GLU A 7 -1.70 -13.10 2.28
N ASN A 8 -1.81 -13.65 3.49
CA ASN A 8 -2.21 -15.03 3.68
C ASN A 8 -3.66 -15.27 3.26
N SER A 9 -4.47 -14.21 3.26
CA SER A 9 -5.89 -14.21 2.88
C SER A 9 -6.26 -12.87 2.24
N VAL A 10 -7.24 -12.87 1.33
CA VAL A 10 -7.78 -11.63 0.76
C VAL A 10 -8.94 -11.13 1.61
N CYS A 11 -8.66 -10.12 2.44
CA CYS A 11 -9.61 -9.57 3.39
C CYS A 11 -9.63 -8.03 3.38
N LYS A 12 -10.79 -7.43 3.65
CA LYS A 12 -10.94 -5.97 3.78
C LYS A 12 -10.00 -5.46 4.86
N ASN A 13 -9.28 -4.40 4.56
CA ASN A 13 -8.34 -3.73 5.47
C ASN A 13 -7.18 -4.62 5.98
N TYR A 14 -6.97 -5.82 5.43
CA TYR A 14 -5.85 -6.67 5.81
C TYR A 14 -4.64 -6.37 4.92
N ILE A 15 -3.89 -5.36 5.32
CA ILE A 15 -2.63 -4.93 4.68
C ILE A 15 -1.58 -4.87 5.80
N THR A 16 -0.52 -5.68 5.70
CA THR A 16 0.51 -5.78 6.74
C THR A 16 1.86 -5.23 6.27
N GLU A 17 2.92 -5.49 7.04
CA GLU A 17 4.31 -5.15 6.75
C GLU A 17 4.79 -5.59 5.37
N LYS A 18 4.18 -6.65 4.78
CA LYS A 18 4.55 -7.17 3.47
C LYS A 18 4.42 -6.11 2.39
N PHE A 19 3.36 -5.33 2.41
CA PHE A 19 3.20 -4.19 1.49
C PHE A 19 4.25 -3.10 1.76
N TRP A 20 4.51 -2.81 3.03
CA TRP A 20 5.41 -1.73 3.46
C TRP A 20 6.90 -2.00 3.20
N TYR A 21 7.27 -3.19 2.72
CA TYR A 21 8.60 -3.47 2.16
C TYR A 21 8.95 -2.62 0.93
N LEU A 22 7.98 -1.90 0.35
CA LEU A 22 8.22 -0.85 -0.66
C LEU A 22 9.23 0.23 -0.21
N LYS A 23 9.57 0.29 1.09
CA LYS A 23 10.68 1.10 1.63
C LYS A 23 12.03 0.88 0.98
N HIS A 24 12.23 -0.32 0.40
CA HIS A 24 13.44 -0.68 -0.32
C HIS A 24 13.42 -0.23 -1.79
N LEU A 25 12.46 0.61 -2.19
CA LEU A 25 12.26 1.06 -3.57
C LEU A 25 12.10 -0.12 -4.55
N ILE A 26 11.27 -1.08 -4.14
CA ILE A 26 10.88 -2.26 -4.93
C ILE A 26 9.37 -2.16 -5.16
N VAL A 27 8.90 -2.51 -6.36
CA VAL A 27 7.46 -2.50 -6.67
C VAL A 27 6.79 -3.73 -6.06
N PRO A 28 5.87 -3.58 -5.10
CA PRO A 28 5.13 -4.71 -4.54
C PRO A 28 4.07 -5.20 -5.52
N ILE A 29 3.94 -6.52 -5.61
CA ILE A 29 2.85 -7.22 -6.28
C ILE A 29 1.94 -7.80 -5.20
N VAL A 30 0.68 -7.36 -5.17
CA VAL A 30 -0.32 -7.75 -4.17
C VAL A 30 -1.40 -8.62 -4.83
N LEU A 31 -2.16 -9.38 -4.03
CA LEU A 31 -3.20 -10.25 -4.59
C LEU A 31 -4.38 -9.45 -5.16
N SER A 32 -4.92 -8.48 -4.39
CA SER A 32 -6.17 -7.81 -4.78
C SER A 32 -6.13 -6.28 -4.70
N ARG A 33 -6.45 -5.63 -5.83
CA ARG A 33 -6.71 -4.20 -5.99
C ARG A 33 -7.85 -3.74 -5.09
N ARG A 34 -8.89 -4.56 -4.93
CA ARG A 34 -10.10 -4.18 -4.15
C ARG A 34 -9.83 -4.01 -2.66
N VAL A 35 -8.85 -4.73 -2.10
CA VAL A 35 -8.41 -4.51 -0.71
C VAL A 35 -7.87 -3.09 -0.55
N PHE A 36 -7.10 -2.62 -1.52
CA PHE A 36 -6.45 -1.31 -1.48
C PHE A 36 -7.36 -0.16 -1.92
N LYS A 37 -8.43 -0.40 -2.72
CA LYS A 37 -9.42 0.63 -3.10
C LYS A 37 -10.10 1.30 -1.89
N GLN A 38 -10.16 0.61 -0.76
CA GLN A 38 -10.69 1.16 0.49
C GLN A 38 -9.72 2.09 1.20
N THR A 39 -8.47 2.17 0.73
CA THR A 39 -7.41 3.05 1.24
C THR A 39 -7.25 4.28 0.34
N LYS A 40 -6.37 5.21 0.74
CA LYS A 40 -5.94 6.33 -0.10
C LYS A 40 -4.57 6.10 -0.76
N ILE A 41 -4.09 4.86 -0.79
CA ILE A 41 -2.84 4.52 -1.48
C ILE A 41 -3.10 4.62 -2.99
N PRO A 42 -2.28 5.37 -3.75
CA PRO A 42 -2.44 5.45 -5.20
C PRO A 42 -2.16 4.13 -5.91
N ASP A 43 -2.83 3.91 -7.04
CA ASP A 43 -2.69 2.67 -7.81
C ASP A 43 -1.32 2.50 -8.46
N ASN A 44 -0.61 3.60 -8.73
CA ASN A 44 0.76 3.58 -9.24
C ASN A 44 1.81 3.34 -8.14
N VAL A 45 1.45 2.75 -7.00
CA VAL A 45 2.41 2.31 -5.98
C VAL A 45 2.66 0.81 -6.07
N TYR A 46 1.72 0.04 -6.61
CA TYR A 46 1.72 -1.42 -6.57
C TYR A 46 1.02 -2.05 -7.78
N ILE A 47 1.38 -3.29 -8.07
CA ILE A 47 0.72 -4.12 -9.09
C ILE A 47 -0.21 -5.08 -8.35
N ALA A 48 -1.45 -5.27 -8.84
CA ALA A 48 -2.38 -6.22 -8.26
C ALA A 48 -2.62 -7.36 -9.24
N VAL A 49 -2.62 -8.59 -8.74
CA VAL A 49 -2.79 -9.79 -9.55
C VAL A 49 -4.18 -9.83 -10.20
N ASP A 50 -5.22 -9.38 -9.49
CA ASP A 50 -6.59 -9.31 -10.03
C ASP A 50 -6.86 -8.15 -11.01
N ASP A 51 -5.83 -7.38 -11.39
CA ASP A 51 -5.93 -6.50 -12.55
C ASP A 51 -5.78 -7.28 -13.87
N PHE A 52 -5.36 -8.55 -13.81
CA PHE A 52 -5.12 -9.43 -14.96
C PHE A 52 -6.08 -10.62 -14.97
N ASN A 53 -6.43 -11.12 -16.16
CA ASN A 53 -7.36 -12.24 -16.30
C ASN A 53 -6.73 -13.58 -15.92
N ASN A 54 -5.40 -13.70 -16.07
CA ASN A 54 -4.64 -14.92 -15.85
C ASN A 54 -3.17 -14.61 -15.49
N VAL A 55 -2.38 -15.65 -15.21
CA VAL A 55 -0.98 -15.52 -14.80
C VAL A 55 -0.10 -15.08 -15.97
N GLU A 56 -0.45 -15.48 -17.18
CA GLU A 56 0.26 -15.18 -18.42
C GLU A 56 0.25 -13.67 -18.69
N GLU A 57 -0.91 -13.02 -18.62
CA GLU A 57 -1.05 -11.57 -18.78
C GLU A 57 -0.23 -10.79 -17.72
N LEU A 58 -0.24 -11.26 -16.46
CA LEU A 58 0.59 -10.68 -15.41
C LEU A 58 2.08 -10.82 -15.76
N ALA A 59 2.51 -12.01 -16.19
CA ALA A 59 3.91 -12.26 -16.57
C ALA A 59 4.35 -11.39 -17.75
N GLU A 60 3.52 -11.27 -18.78
CA GLU A 60 3.75 -10.39 -19.93
C GLU A 60 3.89 -8.92 -19.50
N TYR A 61 3.04 -8.46 -18.58
CA TYR A 61 3.13 -7.11 -18.04
C TYR A 61 4.42 -6.86 -17.26
N LEU A 62 4.85 -7.82 -16.44
CA LEU A 62 6.12 -7.72 -15.70
C LEU A 62 7.33 -7.71 -16.65
N LEU A 63 7.31 -8.51 -17.72
CA LEU A 63 8.33 -8.50 -18.77
C LEU A 63 8.34 -7.17 -19.54
N TYR A 64 7.17 -6.60 -19.83
CA TYR A 64 7.05 -5.27 -20.41
C TYR A 64 7.72 -4.21 -19.51
N LEU A 65 7.41 -4.20 -18.21
CA LEU A 65 8.00 -3.25 -17.27
C LEU A 65 9.52 -3.44 -17.11
N GLN A 66 10.00 -4.68 -17.20
CA GLN A 66 11.44 -4.95 -17.18
C GLN A 66 12.16 -4.34 -18.39
N LYS A 67 11.53 -4.34 -19.56
CA LYS A 67 12.08 -3.76 -20.80
C LYS A 67 11.84 -2.25 -20.90
N ASN A 68 10.79 -1.73 -20.29
CA ASN A 68 10.40 -0.32 -20.35
C ASN A 68 10.67 0.40 -19.02
N LYS A 69 11.87 0.97 -18.90
CA LYS A 69 12.30 1.72 -17.71
C LYS A 69 11.38 2.90 -17.38
N THR A 70 10.87 3.61 -18.39
CA THR A 70 9.99 4.77 -18.17
C THR A 70 8.67 4.33 -17.54
N ALA A 71 8.06 3.25 -18.04
CA ALA A 71 6.86 2.68 -17.46
C ALA A 71 7.09 2.16 -16.04
N TYR A 72 8.21 1.46 -15.79
CA TYR A 72 8.57 0.98 -14.46
C TYR A 72 8.78 2.12 -13.46
N LEU A 73 9.42 3.23 -13.89
CA LEU A 73 9.68 4.38 -13.01
C LEU A 73 8.40 5.13 -12.59
N LYS A 74 7.29 4.98 -13.32
CA LYS A 74 5.99 5.52 -12.89
C LYS A 74 5.55 4.96 -11.54
N TYR A 75 5.94 3.73 -11.21
CA TYR A 75 5.64 3.12 -9.90
C TYR A 75 6.37 3.78 -8.72
N PHE A 76 7.28 4.71 -8.98
CA PHE A 76 8.03 5.44 -7.96
C PHE A 76 7.71 6.93 -7.92
N GLU A 77 6.75 7.42 -8.74
CA GLU A 77 6.37 8.84 -8.74
C GLU A 77 5.83 9.30 -7.39
N TRP A 78 5.17 8.40 -6.65
CA TRP A 78 4.72 8.65 -5.29
C TRP A 78 5.84 9.10 -4.35
N THR A 79 7.09 8.66 -4.59
CA THR A 79 8.25 9.08 -3.77
C THR A 79 8.59 10.55 -3.97
N LYS A 80 8.21 11.14 -5.11
CA LYS A 80 8.33 12.58 -5.37
C LYS A 80 7.16 13.33 -4.75
N THR A 81 5.94 12.84 -4.98
CA THR A 81 4.69 13.49 -4.53
C THR A 81 4.56 13.54 -3.01
N TYR A 82 4.93 12.45 -2.33
CA TYR A 82 4.79 12.33 -0.88
C TYR A 82 6.08 12.63 -0.13
N ARG A 83 7.10 13.13 -0.81
CA ARG A 83 8.23 13.80 -0.17
C ARG A 83 7.78 15.23 0.12
N LYS A 84 7.58 15.59 1.39
CA LYS A 84 7.30 16.99 1.76
C LYS A 84 8.46 17.87 1.25
N THR A 85 8.18 18.78 0.32
CA THR A 85 9.17 19.71 -0.24
C THR A 85 9.32 21.01 0.54
N THR A 86 8.57 21.23 1.62
CA THR A 86 8.64 22.48 2.37
C THR A 86 8.69 22.24 3.87
N TYR A 87 9.91 22.13 4.40
CA TYR A 87 10.17 22.69 5.72
C TYR A 87 10.08 24.21 5.56
N ARG A 88 8.93 24.82 5.85
CA ARG A 88 8.96 26.24 6.27
C ARG A 88 9.76 26.22 7.56
N GLN A 89 10.98 26.76 7.53
CA GLN A 89 11.77 27.04 8.72
C GLN A 89 11.01 28.06 9.58
N SER A 90 10.00 27.64 10.34
CA SER A 90 9.53 28.42 11.47
C SER A 90 10.57 28.22 12.57
N TYR A 91 11.52 29.15 12.63
CA TYR A 91 12.42 29.37 13.76
C TYR A 91 11.63 29.56 15.05
N TYR A 92 11.18 28.48 15.68
CA TYR A 92 10.80 28.52 17.09
C TYR A 92 12.08 28.37 17.91
N LYS A 93 12.50 29.52 18.45
CA LYS A 93 13.44 29.73 19.55
C LYS A 93 13.50 28.50 20.46
N TYR A 94 14.64 27.80 20.46
CA TYR A 94 14.91 26.68 21.36
C TYR A 94 14.79 27.12 22.81
N SER A 95 14.05 26.34 23.61
CA SER A 95 14.20 26.35 25.05
C SER A 95 15.55 25.72 25.43
N PRO A 96 16.19 26.10 26.55
CA PRO A 96 17.56 25.66 26.87
C PRO A 96 17.68 24.19 27.33
N LEU A 97 16.57 23.45 27.46
CA LEU A 97 16.52 22.17 28.18
C LEU A 97 15.69 21.12 27.45
N GLY A 98 16.11 20.75 26.24
CA GLY A 98 15.52 19.63 25.52
C GLY A 98 16.33 19.30 24.27
N ARG A 99 17.22 18.32 24.37
CA ARG A 99 17.91 17.74 23.21
C ARG A 99 16.88 17.07 22.30
N GLN A 100 16.52 17.72 21.20
CA GLN A 100 16.10 17.02 19.99
C GLN A 100 16.78 17.70 18.81
N SER A 101 17.73 16.98 18.20
CA SER A 101 18.58 17.43 17.12
C SER A 101 17.78 17.71 15.85
N TYR A 102 17.90 18.93 15.34
CA TYR A 102 17.59 19.28 13.96
C TYR A 102 18.88 19.09 13.17
N ILE A 103 18.84 18.26 12.13
CA ILE A 103 20.04 17.98 11.33
C ILE A 103 19.97 18.76 10.01
N ASN A 104 20.99 19.56 9.77
CA ASN A 104 21.21 20.34 8.55
C ASN A 104 21.64 19.42 7.40
N ALA A 105 20.98 19.55 6.25
CA ALA A 105 21.14 18.71 5.05
C ALA A 105 22.47 18.91 4.27
N LEU A 106 23.52 19.42 4.92
CA LEU A 106 24.85 19.59 4.32
C LEU A 106 25.83 18.46 4.68
N ASN A 107 25.44 17.55 5.57
CA ASN A 107 26.18 16.30 5.84
C ASN A 107 25.35 15.09 5.34
N PRO A 108 25.81 14.35 4.32
CA PRO A 108 25.06 13.23 3.72
C PRO A 108 24.80 12.07 4.70
N SER A 109 25.56 12.01 5.79
CA SER A 109 25.55 10.89 6.72
C SER A 109 24.39 10.92 7.74
N TYR A 110 23.59 11.98 7.79
CA TYR A 110 22.55 12.14 8.81
C TYR A 110 21.31 12.95 8.33
N ALA A 111 20.71 12.63 7.19
CA ALA A 111 19.45 13.30 6.80
C ALA A 111 18.28 12.81 7.69
N PRO A 112 17.54 13.66 8.44
CA PRO A 112 16.24 13.29 8.97
C PRO A 112 15.23 13.56 7.85
N ALA A 113 15.38 12.81 6.76
CA ALA A 113 14.47 12.87 5.63
C ALA A 113 13.13 12.29 6.10
N TYR A 114 12.13 13.15 6.24
CA TYR A 114 10.74 12.76 6.44
C TYR A 114 10.38 11.67 5.42
N ASN A 115 10.17 10.45 5.92
CA ASN A 115 10.10 9.26 5.08
C ASN A 115 8.84 9.34 4.19
N PRO A 116 8.95 9.34 2.85
CA PRO A 116 7.78 9.38 1.97
C PRO A 116 6.77 8.25 2.27
N ILE A 117 7.24 7.17 2.91
CA ILE A 117 6.43 6.05 3.39
C ILE A 117 5.56 6.44 4.57
N CYS A 118 6.04 7.27 5.50
CA CYS A 118 5.22 7.77 6.60
C CYS A 118 4.05 8.60 6.06
N ASN A 119 4.29 9.45 5.06
CA ASN A 119 3.22 10.21 4.42
C ASN A 119 2.24 9.32 3.65
N LEU A 120 2.74 8.29 2.96
CA LEU A 120 1.90 7.29 2.30
C LEU A 120 1.05 6.49 3.31
N CYS A 121 1.65 6.12 4.44
CA CYS A 121 0.98 5.46 5.56
C CYS A 121 -0.08 6.37 6.19
N GLU A 122 0.25 7.63 6.47
CA GLU A 122 -0.72 8.62 6.94
C GLU A 122 -1.90 8.76 5.97
N LEU A 123 -1.64 8.79 4.66
CA LEU A 123 -2.70 8.82 3.64
C LEU A 123 -3.58 7.57 3.72
N ALA A 124 -2.98 6.39 3.74
CA ALA A 124 -3.71 5.13 3.90
C ALA A 124 -4.63 5.17 5.14
N HIS A 125 -4.16 5.76 6.23
CA HIS A 125 -4.91 5.89 7.48
C HIS A 125 -5.85 7.10 7.59
N LYS A 126 -5.82 8.08 6.67
CA LYS A 126 -6.66 9.29 6.75
C LYS A 126 -8.17 8.99 6.73
N GLN A 127 -8.60 7.90 6.10
CA GLN A 127 -10.01 7.47 6.11
C GLN A 127 -10.47 7.00 7.49
N HIS A 128 -9.58 6.42 8.29
CA HIS A 128 -9.94 5.84 9.59
C HIS A 128 -10.20 6.88 10.68
N LYS A 129 -9.75 8.13 10.54
CA LYS A 129 -10.02 9.20 11.52
C LYS A 129 -11.51 9.57 11.64
N LYS A 130 -12.35 9.17 10.68
CA LYS A 130 -13.81 9.43 10.68
C LYS A 130 -14.68 8.18 10.84
N GLN A 131 -14.10 6.98 10.97
CA GLN A 131 -14.91 5.77 11.14
C GLN A 131 -15.48 5.68 12.56
N GLN A 132 -16.78 5.35 12.66
CA GLN A 132 -17.39 5.00 13.93
C GLN A 132 -16.65 3.80 14.54
N ARG A 133 -16.46 3.81 15.86
CA ARG A 133 -15.91 2.65 16.57
C ARG A 133 -16.90 1.50 16.41
N HIS A 134 -16.50 0.44 15.71
CA HIS A 134 -17.30 -0.77 15.56
C HIS A 134 -16.88 -1.78 16.62
N ILE A 135 -17.83 -2.24 17.44
CA ILE A 135 -17.58 -3.30 18.42
C ILE A 135 -17.72 -4.65 17.72
N ILE A 136 -16.60 -5.34 17.56
CA ILE A 136 -16.57 -6.72 17.07
C ILE A 136 -16.82 -7.65 18.25
N ARG A 137 -18.04 -8.20 18.34
CA ARG A 137 -18.42 -9.11 19.44
C ARG A 137 -17.67 -10.44 19.43
N ASN A 138 -17.38 -10.95 18.23
CA ASN A 138 -16.62 -12.19 18.05
C ASN A 138 -15.65 -11.99 16.90
N ILE A 139 -14.36 -12.00 17.23
CA ILE A 139 -13.28 -11.74 16.28
C ILE A 139 -13.18 -12.84 15.22
N TRP A 140 -13.41 -14.10 15.58
CA TRP A 140 -13.37 -15.22 14.66
C TRP A 140 -14.49 -15.11 13.63
N ASN A 141 -15.73 -14.92 14.09
CA ASN A 141 -16.89 -14.75 13.22
C ASN A 141 -16.76 -13.55 12.28
N TYR A 142 -16.08 -12.49 12.73
CA TYR A 142 -15.79 -11.33 11.90
C TYR A 142 -14.86 -11.69 10.73
N TRP A 143 -13.72 -12.33 11.02
CA TRP A 143 -12.74 -12.65 9.98
C TRP A 143 -13.21 -13.75 9.01
N ILE A 144 -13.98 -14.75 9.47
CA ILE A 144 -14.53 -15.78 8.57
C ILE A 144 -15.77 -15.32 7.80
N SER A 145 -16.25 -14.10 8.02
CA SER A 145 -17.41 -13.57 7.30
C SER A 145 -17.07 -13.32 5.84
N LYS A 146 -17.92 -13.82 4.93
CA LYS A 146 -17.80 -13.61 3.47
C LYS A 146 -17.83 -12.13 3.06
N HIS A 147 -18.28 -11.24 3.95
CA HIS A 147 -18.28 -9.80 3.73
C HIS A 147 -16.94 -9.13 4.08
N ILE A 148 -16.08 -9.83 4.83
CA ILE A 148 -14.77 -9.36 5.29
C ILE A 148 -13.63 -10.06 4.55
N CYS A 149 -13.71 -11.37 4.35
CA CYS A 149 -12.69 -12.17 3.66
C CYS A 149 -13.28 -12.98 2.51
N ILE A 150 -12.44 -13.30 1.54
CA ILE A 150 -12.77 -14.20 0.42
C ILE A 150 -11.92 -15.45 0.56
N ASP A 151 -12.58 -16.56 0.87
CA ASP A 151 -11.95 -17.87 0.93
C ASP A 151 -11.65 -18.40 -0.47
N ASN A 152 -10.57 -19.18 -0.59
CA ASN A 152 -10.14 -19.80 -1.86
C ASN A 152 -9.99 -18.79 -3.01
N TRP A 153 -9.58 -17.57 -2.70
CA TRP A 153 -9.46 -16.47 -3.66
C TRP A 153 -8.62 -16.85 -4.89
N SER A 154 -7.47 -17.53 -4.69
CA SER A 154 -6.58 -17.91 -5.79
C SER A 154 -7.24 -18.90 -6.76
N ASP A 155 -7.96 -19.89 -6.24
CA ASP A 155 -8.70 -20.86 -7.08
C ASP A 155 -9.83 -20.16 -7.85
N ILE A 156 -10.52 -19.21 -7.22
CA ILE A 156 -11.59 -18.42 -7.85
C ILE A 156 -11.03 -17.56 -9.00
N TRP A 157 -9.88 -16.92 -8.77
CA TRP A 157 -9.22 -16.10 -9.79
C TRP A 157 -8.75 -16.94 -10.97
N LEU A 158 -8.06 -18.05 -10.72
CA LEU A 158 -7.60 -18.98 -11.76
C LEU A 158 -8.76 -19.55 -12.60
N LYS A 159 -9.97 -19.65 -12.02
CA LYS A 159 -11.19 -20.08 -12.73
C LYS A 159 -11.96 -18.94 -13.40
N GLY A 160 -11.46 -17.70 -13.39
CA GLY A 160 -12.11 -16.54 -14.01
C GLY A 160 -13.43 -16.11 -13.35
N ASN A 161 -13.68 -16.50 -12.09
CA ASN A 161 -14.97 -16.30 -11.42
C ASN A 161 -14.99 -15.11 -10.43
N LEU A 162 -13.94 -14.28 -10.46
CA LEU A 162 -13.67 -13.31 -9.40
C LEU A 162 -14.72 -12.19 -9.30
N GLU A 163 -15.19 -11.65 -10.44
CA GLU A 163 -16.25 -10.62 -10.44
C GLU A 163 -17.53 -11.09 -9.74
N LYS A 164 -17.93 -12.33 -10.00
CA LYS A 164 -19.14 -12.93 -9.43
C LYS A 164 -19.02 -13.03 -7.92
N VAL A 165 -17.82 -13.35 -7.42
CA VAL A 165 -17.55 -13.44 -5.98
C VAL A 165 -17.54 -12.06 -5.34
N TYR A 166 -16.87 -11.07 -5.94
CA TYR A 166 -16.88 -9.70 -5.40
C TYR A 166 -18.28 -9.08 -5.31
N LYS A 167 -19.12 -9.29 -6.34
CA LYS A 167 -20.53 -8.86 -6.33
C LYS A 167 -21.31 -9.50 -5.17
N ARG A 168 -21.16 -10.81 -4.95
CA ARG A 168 -21.82 -11.54 -3.84
C ARG A 168 -21.33 -11.08 -2.46
N SER A 169 -20.04 -10.82 -2.33
CA SER A 169 -19.43 -10.41 -1.06
C SER A 169 -19.70 -8.95 -0.69
N LYS A 170 -20.33 -8.16 -1.57
CA LYS A 170 -20.54 -6.70 -1.41
C LYS A 170 -19.21 -5.95 -1.28
N TRP A 171 -18.22 -6.36 -2.07
CA TRP A 171 -16.99 -5.58 -2.25
C TRP A 171 -17.19 -4.77 -3.53
N GLN A 172 -17.66 -3.52 -3.39
CA GLN A 172 -17.80 -2.59 -4.51
C GLN A 172 -16.42 -2.18 -5.02
#